data_AF-A0A934VRV3-F1
#
_entry.id   AF-A0A934VRV3-F1
#
_cell.length_a   1.000
_cell.length_b   1.000
_cell.length_c   1.000
_cell.angle_alpha   90.00
_cell.angle_beta   90.00
_cell.angle_gamma   90.00
#
_symmetry.space_group_name_H-M   'P 1'
#
loop_
_entity.id
_entity.type
_entity.pdbx_description
1 polymer ?
#
loop_
_entity_poly.entity_id
_entity_poly.type
_entity_poly.pdbx_seq_one_letter_code
_entity_poly.pdbx_strand_id
1 'polypeptide(L)'
;MKLEIRTVAVIGLACFALQGWAAVAQEDVDYSVLAKRLSLAETASDGAWMEAAVTISDTPEGAKSWRVGDIDNFGQTWRIAHNPLSGEIASRLKKRDIPEEAKASLPKGVDEESYILGLSVNGTEGEEVTDTVFNRTLAESSPSSLEAEVFLEGRSEGAQSYTLQFYLVTSGQRSGSNDWKVALNGKSQPELGRLISLTEMKPRQGYLFSYQFYSDVLDADDLSLGVRIGLGDTGSQTEFAVDFLKVIEDCDTPDFAGTVHGIVRSSGSGRPLPDVLVSCQGSETRTGKDGTFRFDARPAGQAYVCIDGSLENFKTIRLADGETLKTYFAK
;
A
#
# COMPACT_ATOMS: atom_id res chain seq x y z
N MET A 1 14.59 39.58 36.00
CA MET A 1 15.32 38.65 35.12
C MET A 1 15.11 39.14 33.70
N LYS A 2 16.09 39.84 33.12
CA LYS A 2 16.03 40.41 31.76
C LYS A 2 16.86 39.50 30.84
N LEU A 3 16.23 38.95 29.82
CA LEU A 3 16.88 38.12 28.81
C LEU A 3 17.21 39.03 27.61
N GLU A 4 18.49 39.28 27.36
CA GLU A 4 18.99 39.87 26.10
C GLU A 4 19.55 38.74 25.23
N ILE A 5 18.97 38.54 24.04
CA ILE A 5 19.55 37.68 23.00
C ILE A 5 20.08 38.62 21.91
N ARG A 6 21.40 38.60 21.70
CA ARG A 6 22.08 39.31 20.62
C ARG A 6 22.28 38.37 19.44
N THR A 7 21.62 38.69 18.32
CA THR A 7 21.86 38.07 17.01
C THR A 7 23.12 38.67 16.39
N VAL A 8 24.11 37.83 16.06
CA VAL A 8 25.27 38.22 15.25
C VAL A 8 25.13 37.53 13.89
N ALA A 9 24.93 38.33 12.85
CA ALA A 9 25.04 37.94 11.46
C ALA A 9 26.52 37.88 11.06
N VAL A 10 26.94 36.81 10.39
CA VAL A 10 28.22 36.77 9.66
C VAL A 10 27.94 36.35 8.23
N ILE A 11 28.11 37.33 7.34
CA ILE A 11 28.21 37.19 5.89
C ILE A 11 29.69 36.89 5.59
N GLY A 12 29.94 35.84 4.80
CA GLY A 12 31.28 35.47 4.36
C GLY A 12 31.26 34.97 2.91
N LEU A 13 31.42 35.91 1.98
CA LEU A 13 31.64 35.71 0.55
C LEU A 13 33.10 35.29 0.31
N ALA A 14 33.35 34.23 -0.48
CA ALA A 14 34.65 34.04 -1.14
C ALA A 14 34.51 33.24 -2.43
N CYS A 15 34.74 33.91 -3.56
CA CYS A 15 34.92 33.35 -4.90
C CYS A 15 36.36 32.88 -5.10
N PHE A 16 36.57 31.71 -5.72
CA PHE A 16 37.72 31.25 -6.55
C PHE A 16 37.44 29.76 -6.84
N ALA A 17 37.58 29.14 -8.02
CA ALA A 17 37.94 29.53 -9.38
C ALA A 17 37.31 28.48 -10.33
N LEU A 18 36.83 28.92 -11.50
CA LEU A 18 36.45 28.05 -12.62
C LEU A 18 37.68 27.78 -13.48
N GLN A 19 37.99 26.51 -13.76
CA GLN A 19 38.54 26.13 -15.06
C GLN A 19 38.44 24.62 -15.32
N GLY A 20 37.65 24.30 -16.35
CA GLY A 20 37.70 23.05 -17.10
C GLY A 20 36.92 21.91 -16.47
N TRP A 21 35.79 21.54 -17.08
CA TRP A 21 35.54 20.19 -17.58
C TRP A 21 34.50 20.28 -18.69
N ALA A 22 34.74 19.49 -19.73
CA ALA A 22 34.09 19.55 -21.02
C ALA A 22 32.67 18.98 -20.99
N ALA A 23 31.87 19.48 -21.93
CA ALA A 23 30.48 19.16 -22.17
C ALA A 23 30.18 17.66 -22.21
N VAL A 24 29.33 17.23 -21.28
CA VAL A 24 28.29 16.24 -21.55
C VAL A 24 26.98 17.02 -21.43
N ALA A 25 26.21 17.10 -22.51
CA ALA A 25 24.87 17.66 -22.48
C ALA A 25 23.98 16.70 -21.66
N GLN A 26 23.98 16.87 -20.34
CA GLN A 26 22.85 16.49 -19.50
C GLN A 26 21.76 17.52 -19.79
N GLU A 27 20.59 17.06 -20.27
CA GLU A 27 19.38 17.80 -19.99
C GLU A 27 19.29 17.91 -18.46
N ASP A 28 19.51 19.10 -17.93
CA ASP A 28 19.35 19.45 -16.52
C ASP A 28 17.87 19.25 -16.14
N VAL A 29 17.49 18.00 -15.88
CA VAL A 29 16.35 17.74 -15.02
C VAL A 29 16.79 18.24 -13.65
N ASP A 30 16.27 19.39 -13.26
CA ASP A 30 16.46 19.92 -11.92
C ASP A 30 15.76 18.99 -10.91
N TYR A 31 16.47 17.94 -10.53
CA TYR A 31 16.03 16.97 -9.54
C TYR A 31 15.80 17.62 -8.17
N SER A 32 16.32 18.83 -7.91
CA SER A 32 16.02 19.58 -6.69
C SER A 32 14.60 20.16 -6.70
N VAL A 33 14.04 20.48 -7.87
CA VAL A 33 12.63 20.90 -8.05
C VAL A 33 11.67 19.71 -8.02
N LEU A 34 12.10 18.55 -8.51
CA LEU A 34 11.32 17.30 -8.45
C LEU A 34 11.30 16.70 -7.04
N ALA A 35 12.45 16.68 -6.35
CA ALA A 35 12.53 16.31 -4.95
C ALA A 35 11.68 17.24 -4.08
N LYS A 36 11.74 18.57 -4.29
CA LYS A 36 10.94 19.56 -3.55
C LYS A 36 9.43 19.52 -3.83
N ARG A 37 8.98 18.86 -4.91
CA ARG A 37 7.56 18.71 -5.29
C ARG A 37 6.94 17.38 -4.89
N LEU A 38 7.76 16.33 -4.70
CA LEU A 38 7.35 15.07 -4.09
C LEU A 38 7.53 15.10 -2.56
N SER A 39 8.44 15.92 -2.04
CA SER A 39 8.79 16.00 -0.62
C SER A 39 7.79 16.75 0.29
N LEU A 40 6.53 16.98 -0.13
CA LEU A 40 5.54 17.72 0.67
C LEU A 40 4.08 17.31 0.36
N ALA A 41 3.83 16.09 -0.12
CA ALA A 41 2.45 15.62 -0.16
C ALA A 41 1.99 15.38 1.30
N GLU A 42 1.21 16.31 1.81
CA GLU A 42 0.43 16.17 3.03
C GLU A 42 -1.04 16.27 2.62
N THR A 43 -1.83 15.28 3.02
CA THR A 43 -3.29 15.32 2.84
C THR A 43 -3.95 15.31 4.22
N ALA A 44 -5.21 15.72 4.28
CA ALA A 44 -5.97 15.68 5.53
C ALA A 44 -6.16 14.24 6.07
N SER A 45 -6.03 13.23 5.21
CA SER A 45 -6.32 11.83 5.56
C SER A 45 -5.07 10.96 5.71
N ASP A 46 -3.92 11.39 5.16
CA ASP A 46 -2.67 10.64 5.14
C ASP A 46 -1.53 11.33 5.92
N GLY A 47 -1.71 12.62 6.22
CA GLY A 47 -0.71 13.46 6.87
C GLY A 47 0.53 13.59 6.00
N ALA A 48 1.66 13.99 6.60
CA ALA A 48 2.90 14.16 5.86
C ALA A 48 3.46 12.81 5.39
N TRP A 49 3.56 12.61 4.09
CA TRP A 49 3.95 11.33 3.48
C TRP A 49 5.34 10.82 3.86
N MET A 50 6.25 11.72 4.23
CA MET A 50 7.62 11.38 4.67
C MET A 50 7.70 10.98 6.14
N GLU A 51 6.64 11.19 6.92
CA GLU A 51 6.61 10.74 8.30
C GLU A 51 6.38 9.24 8.33
N ALA A 52 7.24 8.55 9.06
CA ALA A 52 7.28 7.10 9.10
C ALA A 52 6.16 6.50 9.98
N ALA A 53 5.53 7.31 10.82
CA ALA A 53 4.28 6.99 11.50
C ALA A 53 3.40 8.25 11.62
N VAL A 54 2.10 8.11 11.35
CA VAL A 54 1.14 9.22 11.40
C VAL A 54 -0.17 8.72 12.00
N THR A 55 -0.70 9.50 12.96
CA THR A 55 -2.05 9.32 13.51
C THR A 55 -2.85 10.59 13.29
N ILE A 56 -4.02 10.47 12.68
CA ILE A 56 -4.91 11.60 12.37
C ILE A 56 -6.31 11.27 12.83
N SER A 57 -6.92 12.16 13.61
CA SER A 57 -8.33 12.04 14.03
C SER A 57 -9.22 12.88 13.13
N ASP A 58 -10.50 12.54 13.05
CA ASP A 58 -11.53 13.28 12.30
C ASP A 58 -11.15 13.46 10.82
N THR A 59 -10.68 12.38 10.17
CA THR A 59 -10.34 12.44 8.75
C THR A 59 -11.60 12.46 7.88
N PRO A 60 -11.51 12.98 6.64
CA PRO A 60 -12.59 12.82 5.66
C PRO A 60 -13.01 11.36 5.41
N GLU A 61 -12.13 10.40 5.67
CA GLU A 61 -12.36 8.98 5.38
C GLU A 61 -13.04 8.22 6.53
N GLY A 62 -12.77 8.62 7.78
CA GLY A 62 -13.26 7.91 8.96
C GLY A 62 -12.92 8.63 10.27
N ALA A 63 -13.26 8.00 11.40
CA ALA A 63 -13.06 8.61 12.72
C ALA A 63 -11.57 8.82 13.04
N LYS A 64 -10.72 7.88 12.60
CA LYS A 64 -9.28 7.93 12.81
C LYS A 64 -8.52 7.17 11.72
N SER A 65 -7.32 7.62 11.42
CA SER A 65 -6.39 7.00 10.48
C SER A 65 -5.03 6.84 11.14
N TRP A 66 -4.44 5.65 11.03
CA TRP A 66 -3.07 5.35 11.44
C TRP A 66 -2.30 4.86 10.24
N ARG A 67 -1.12 5.43 9.98
CA ARG A 67 -0.22 4.98 8.93
C ARG A 67 1.15 4.70 9.53
N VAL A 68 1.78 3.62 9.06
CA VAL A 68 3.20 3.33 9.29
C VAL A 68 3.89 3.07 7.96
N GLY A 69 5.16 3.43 7.89
CA GLY A 69 5.92 3.53 6.65
C GLY A 69 5.72 4.86 5.96
N ASP A 70 6.72 5.28 5.21
CA ASP A 70 6.64 6.46 4.37
C ASP A 70 6.04 6.12 3.00
N ILE A 71 5.58 7.14 2.28
CA ILE A 71 4.97 6.98 0.95
C ILE A 71 6.01 7.40 -0.09
N ASP A 72 7.12 6.67 -0.12
CA ASP A 72 8.31 7.03 -0.91
C ASP A 72 8.59 6.05 -2.07
N ASN A 73 7.81 4.96 -2.14
CA ASN A 73 7.94 3.89 -3.12
C ASN A 73 9.34 3.28 -3.11
N PHE A 74 9.79 2.94 -1.92
CA PHE A 74 11.08 2.30 -1.68
C PHE A 74 12.26 3.16 -2.16
N GLY A 75 12.18 4.46 -1.90
CA GLY A 75 13.10 5.48 -2.40
C GLY A 75 13.01 5.70 -3.90
N GLN A 76 12.01 5.16 -4.58
CA GLN A 76 11.82 5.36 -6.02
C GLN A 76 10.77 6.45 -6.21
N THR A 77 11.20 7.64 -6.64
CA THR A 77 10.28 8.75 -6.88
C THR A 77 9.03 8.33 -7.67
N TRP A 78 7.86 8.68 -7.14
CA TRP A 78 6.61 8.55 -7.88
C TRP A 78 6.63 9.43 -9.14
N ARG A 79 5.81 9.08 -10.14
CA ARG A 79 5.53 10.03 -11.21
C ARG A 79 4.89 11.28 -10.61
N ILE A 80 5.16 12.45 -11.22
CA ILE A 80 4.48 13.69 -10.83
C ILE A 80 2.97 13.45 -10.81
N ALA A 81 2.33 13.83 -9.69
CA ALA A 81 0.90 13.67 -9.41
C ALA A 81 0.38 12.24 -9.23
N HIS A 82 1.24 11.22 -9.18
CA HIS A 82 0.80 9.89 -8.79
C HIS A 82 0.54 9.85 -7.28
N ASN A 83 -0.62 9.31 -6.90
CA ASN A 83 -0.96 9.01 -5.52
C ASN A 83 -1.15 7.49 -5.39
N PRO A 84 -0.36 6.78 -4.56
CA PRO A 84 -0.47 5.33 -4.44
C PRO A 84 -1.78 4.86 -3.81
N LEU A 85 -2.49 5.72 -3.10
CA LEU A 85 -3.81 5.45 -2.53
C LEU A 85 -4.94 5.53 -3.57
N SER A 86 -4.66 6.06 -4.76
CA SER A 86 -5.64 6.15 -5.86
C SER A 86 -5.99 4.82 -6.51
N GLY A 87 -5.28 3.73 -6.20
CA GLY A 87 -5.44 2.44 -6.88
C GLY A 87 -5.01 2.43 -8.34
N GLU A 88 -4.52 3.56 -8.88
CA GLU A 88 -3.75 3.59 -10.10
C GLU A 88 -2.48 2.78 -9.90
N ILE A 89 -2.14 1.95 -10.88
CA ILE A 89 -0.89 1.23 -10.78
C ILE A 89 0.23 2.14 -11.26
N ALA A 90 1.20 2.40 -10.38
CA ALA A 90 2.43 3.05 -10.77
C ALA A 90 3.05 2.32 -11.97
N SER A 91 3.39 3.07 -13.02
CA SER A 91 4.12 2.51 -14.14
C SER A 91 5.41 1.85 -13.64
N ARG A 92 5.85 0.78 -14.31
CA ARG A 92 7.10 0.07 -13.98
C ARG A 92 8.18 1.05 -13.55
N LEU A 93 8.68 0.83 -12.35
CA LEU A 93 9.66 1.72 -11.78
C LEU A 93 10.89 1.76 -12.69
N LYS A 94 11.32 2.98 -13.05
CA LYS A 94 12.59 3.13 -13.78
C LYS A 94 13.69 2.64 -12.85
N LYS A 95 14.60 1.81 -13.37
CA LYS A 95 15.78 1.36 -12.63
C LYS A 95 16.48 2.60 -12.07
N ARG A 96 16.45 2.78 -10.75
CA ARG A 96 17.31 3.77 -10.11
C ARG A 96 18.73 3.22 -10.21
N ASP A 97 19.67 4.04 -10.64
CA ASP A 97 21.07 3.71 -10.47
C ASP A 97 21.32 3.66 -8.96
N ILE A 98 21.44 2.45 -8.42
CA ILE A 98 21.90 2.25 -7.04
C ILE A 98 23.28 2.88 -6.97
N PRO A 99 23.58 3.80 -6.04
CA PRO A 99 24.92 4.36 -5.90
C PRO A 99 25.96 3.23 -5.82
N GLU A 100 27.10 3.37 -6.51
CA GLU A 100 28.16 2.33 -6.52
C GLU A 100 28.60 1.91 -5.11
N GLU A 101 28.52 2.83 -4.16
CA GLU A 101 28.78 2.63 -2.74
C GLU A 101 27.79 1.63 -2.11
N ALA A 102 26.51 1.73 -2.45
CA ALA A 102 25.47 0.80 -1.99
C ALA A 102 25.56 -0.55 -2.73
N LYS A 103 25.98 -0.56 -4.01
CA LYS A 103 26.23 -1.79 -4.76
C LYS A 103 27.31 -2.65 -4.12
N ALA A 104 28.38 -2.04 -3.62
CA ALA A 104 29.46 -2.74 -2.91
C ALA A 104 28.99 -3.38 -1.59
N SER A 105 27.87 -2.90 -1.04
CA SER A 105 27.25 -3.46 0.17
C SER A 105 26.16 -4.49 -0.10
N LEU A 106 25.80 -4.74 -1.37
CA LEU A 106 24.82 -5.76 -1.71
C LEU A 106 25.34 -7.16 -1.34
N PRO A 107 24.52 -7.99 -0.68
CA PRO A 107 24.88 -9.38 -0.40
C PRO A 107 25.29 -10.14 -1.67
N LYS A 108 26.31 -10.98 -1.55
CA LYS A 108 26.83 -11.78 -2.68
C LYS A 108 25.71 -12.66 -3.27
N GLY A 109 25.30 -12.38 -4.51
CA GLY A 109 24.23 -13.11 -5.20
C GLY A 109 22.91 -12.34 -5.34
N VAL A 110 22.78 -11.18 -4.68
CA VAL A 110 21.76 -10.17 -5.03
C VAL A 110 22.17 -9.56 -6.35
N ASP A 111 21.31 -9.67 -7.37
CA ASP A 111 21.44 -8.76 -8.49
C ASP A 111 20.86 -7.40 -8.10
N GLU A 112 21.40 -6.31 -8.67
CA GLU A 112 20.83 -4.96 -8.51
C GLU A 112 19.35 -4.90 -8.95
N GLU A 113 18.85 -5.95 -9.59
CA GLU A 113 17.53 -6.06 -10.16
C GLU A 113 16.47 -6.63 -9.20
N SER A 114 16.89 -7.30 -8.14
CA SER A 114 16.04 -7.95 -7.14
C SER A 114 15.93 -7.13 -5.85
N TYR A 115 16.78 -6.12 -5.69
CA TYR A 115 16.80 -5.24 -4.53
C TYR A 115 15.54 -4.35 -4.46
N ILE A 116 14.71 -4.58 -3.45
CA ILE A 116 13.60 -3.72 -3.07
C ILE A 116 13.84 -3.35 -1.60
N LEU A 117 13.93 -2.05 -1.30
CA LEU A 117 13.87 -1.58 0.08
C LEU A 117 12.47 -1.91 0.61
N GLY A 118 12.31 -2.24 1.87
CA GLY A 118 10.99 -2.61 2.38
C GLY A 118 10.80 -2.12 3.79
N LEU A 119 9.54 -1.91 4.15
CA LEU A 119 9.17 -1.50 5.48
C LEU A 119 9.53 -2.56 6.53
N SER A 120 10.17 -2.14 7.61
CA SER A 120 10.35 -2.91 8.85
C SER A 120 9.93 -2.02 10.01
N VAL A 121 8.72 -2.21 10.53
CA VAL A 121 8.21 -1.40 11.66
C VAL A 121 8.22 -2.24 12.93
N ASN A 122 9.17 -1.92 13.81
CA ASN A 122 9.03 -2.08 15.26
C ASN A 122 9.12 -0.65 15.82
N GLY A 123 8.02 0.09 15.80
CA GLY A 123 8.05 1.52 16.08
C GLY A 123 7.06 1.91 17.14
N THR A 124 7.46 1.92 18.42
CA THR A 124 6.69 2.64 19.44
C THR A 124 6.90 4.15 19.29
N GLU A 125 5.96 4.96 19.79
CA GLU A 125 6.02 6.43 19.73
C GLU A 125 7.37 6.93 20.29
N GLY A 126 8.20 7.56 19.46
CA GLY A 126 9.52 8.09 19.83
C GLY A 126 10.72 7.20 19.48
N GLU A 127 10.52 5.99 18.96
CA GLU A 127 11.59 5.24 18.26
C GLU A 127 11.65 5.71 16.80
N GLU A 128 12.87 5.92 16.27
CA GLU A 128 13.04 6.11 14.84
C GLU A 128 12.49 4.86 14.15
N VAL A 129 11.32 4.98 13.50
CA VAL A 129 10.96 4.09 12.40
C VAL A 129 11.96 4.41 11.31
N THR A 130 13.12 3.77 11.40
CA THR A 130 14.09 3.80 10.33
C THR A 130 13.44 3.09 9.15
N ASP A 131 13.61 3.63 7.95
CA ASP A 131 13.65 2.80 6.75
C ASP A 131 14.76 1.79 6.97
N THR A 132 14.45 0.73 7.71
CA THR A 132 15.34 -0.38 7.83
C THR A 132 15.19 -1.05 6.49
N VAL A 133 16.04 -0.62 5.56
CA VAL A 133 16.61 -1.46 4.53
C VAL A 133 16.61 -2.86 5.10
N PHE A 134 15.81 -3.77 4.54
CA PHE A 134 15.98 -5.19 4.80
C PHE A 134 17.34 -5.56 4.21
N ASN A 135 18.39 -5.21 4.95
CA ASN A 135 19.73 -5.74 4.86
C ASN A 135 19.74 -6.98 5.75
N ARG A 136 18.71 -7.84 5.65
CA ARG A 136 18.95 -9.24 5.95
C ARG A 136 19.68 -9.79 4.76
N THR A 137 20.98 -9.92 4.96
CA THR A 137 21.86 -10.80 4.23
C THR A 137 21.08 -12.00 3.68
N LEU A 138 21.03 -12.14 2.36
CA LEU A 138 20.51 -13.32 1.65
C LEU A 138 21.12 -14.67 2.10
N ALA A 139 22.07 -14.64 3.04
CA ALA A 139 22.72 -15.78 3.64
C ALA A 139 21.92 -16.42 4.80
N GLU A 140 20.96 -15.70 5.42
CA GLU A 140 20.11 -16.25 6.49
C GLU A 140 18.65 -16.19 6.07
N SER A 141 18.21 -17.22 5.33
CA SER A 141 16.82 -17.56 5.00
C SER A 141 15.87 -16.35 5.00
N SER A 142 15.71 -15.68 3.85
CA SER A 142 14.71 -14.62 3.67
C SER A 142 13.42 -15.04 4.39
N PRO A 143 12.95 -14.27 5.39
CA PRO A 143 11.79 -14.71 6.14
C PRO A 143 10.65 -14.87 5.15
N SER A 144 9.97 -16.01 5.19
CA SER A 144 8.81 -16.26 4.33
C SER A 144 7.67 -15.29 4.63
N SER A 145 7.78 -14.47 5.68
CA SER A 145 6.80 -13.47 6.08
C SER A 145 7.44 -12.13 6.49
N LEU A 146 6.76 -11.05 6.11
CA LEU A 146 6.85 -9.73 6.69
C LEU A 146 5.94 -9.66 7.92
N GLU A 147 6.45 -9.06 8.99
CA GLU A 147 5.70 -8.72 10.20
C GLU A 147 5.82 -7.21 10.42
N ALA A 148 4.70 -6.56 10.71
CA ALA A 148 4.62 -5.14 11.02
C ALA A 148 3.57 -4.91 12.10
N GLU A 149 3.70 -3.81 12.84
CA GLU A 149 2.77 -3.42 13.89
C GLU A 149 2.29 -1.98 13.64
N VAL A 150 0.97 -1.77 13.70
CA VAL A 150 0.35 -0.43 13.62
C VAL A 150 -0.24 -0.10 14.99
N PHE A 151 0.29 0.92 15.67
CA PHE A 151 -0.23 1.36 16.96
C PHE A 151 -1.52 2.16 16.77
N LEU A 152 -2.63 1.61 17.26
CA LEU A 152 -3.98 2.14 17.12
C LEU A 152 -4.32 3.10 18.29
N GLU A 153 -3.41 4.04 18.56
CA GLU A 153 -3.55 4.93 19.72
C GLU A 153 -4.85 5.76 19.65
N GLY A 154 -5.60 5.71 20.76
CA GLY A 154 -6.86 6.42 20.92
C GLY A 154 -7.97 5.93 19.99
N ARG A 155 -7.97 4.65 19.58
CA ARG A 155 -9.13 4.06 18.91
C ARG A 155 -10.43 4.31 19.69
N SER A 156 -11.55 4.43 18.99
CA SER A 156 -12.83 4.69 19.64
C SER A 156 -13.36 3.44 20.36
N GLU A 157 -13.86 3.61 21.59
CA GLU A 157 -14.66 2.57 22.25
C GLU A 157 -15.97 2.39 21.48
N GLY A 158 -16.05 1.32 20.67
CA GLY A 158 -17.23 1.00 19.88
C GLY A 158 -17.05 1.06 18.37
N ALA A 159 -15.83 1.31 17.86
CA ALA A 159 -15.52 1.13 16.45
C ALA A 159 -15.94 -0.27 15.97
N GLN A 160 -16.69 -0.34 14.88
CA GLN A 160 -17.28 -1.59 14.39
C GLN A 160 -16.40 -2.25 13.34
N SER A 161 -15.71 -1.44 12.53
CA SER A 161 -14.93 -1.91 11.41
C SER A 161 -13.67 -1.10 11.20
N TYR A 162 -12.73 -1.71 10.49
CA TYR A 162 -11.46 -1.12 10.14
C TYR A 162 -11.14 -1.46 8.70
N THR A 163 -10.53 -0.53 7.98
CA THR A 163 -9.99 -0.77 6.64
C THR A 163 -8.48 -0.74 6.69
N LEU A 164 -7.85 -1.88 6.39
CA LEU A 164 -6.41 -1.98 6.15
C LEU A 164 -6.13 -1.69 4.67
N GLN A 165 -5.28 -0.69 4.41
CA GLN A 165 -4.67 -0.44 3.12
C GLN A 165 -3.17 -0.69 3.19
N PHE A 166 -2.60 -1.34 2.18
CA PHE A 166 -1.15 -1.49 2.09
C PHE A 166 -0.68 -1.54 0.66
N TYR A 167 0.53 -1.05 0.43
CA TYR A 167 1.12 -0.97 -0.90
C TYR A 167 2.25 -1.99 -1.05
N LEU A 168 2.04 -2.97 -1.91
CA LEU A 168 2.92 -4.13 -2.08
C LEU A 168 3.64 -4.08 -3.43
N VAL A 169 4.95 -4.34 -3.43
CA VAL A 169 5.77 -4.53 -4.64
C VAL A 169 6.47 -5.88 -4.60
N THR A 170 6.64 -6.53 -5.74
CA THR A 170 7.38 -7.80 -5.86
C THR A 170 8.61 -7.66 -6.77
N SER A 171 9.68 -8.43 -6.52
CA SER A 171 10.89 -8.41 -7.36
C SER A 171 10.80 -9.36 -8.55
N GLY A 172 10.00 -10.43 -8.44
CA GLY A 172 9.88 -11.49 -9.45
C GLY A 172 8.54 -11.51 -10.21
N GLN A 173 8.57 -11.97 -11.46
CA GLN A 173 7.38 -12.18 -12.27
C GLN A 173 6.77 -13.50 -11.83
N ARG A 174 5.63 -13.47 -11.13
CA ARG A 174 4.87 -14.68 -10.81
C ARG A 174 3.39 -14.43 -10.88
N SER A 175 2.72 -15.08 -11.83
CA SER A 175 1.28 -15.18 -11.87
C SER A 175 0.83 -16.48 -11.20
N GLY A 176 -0.15 -16.37 -10.29
CA GLY A 176 -1.14 -17.42 -10.03
C GLY A 176 -0.74 -18.67 -9.24
N SER A 177 0.40 -18.72 -8.54
CA SER A 177 0.78 -19.93 -7.77
C SER A 177 1.35 -19.71 -6.37
N ASN A 178 1.46 -18.47 -5.90
CA ASN A 178 1.94 -18.21 -4.55
C ASN A 178 0.78 -18.36 -3.56
N ASP A 179 0.96 -19.20 -2.53
CA ASP A 179 0.00 -19.38 -1.44
C ASP A 179 0.24 -18.31 -0.37
N TRP A 180 -0.18 -17.07 -0.64
CA TRP A 180 0.02 -15.99 0.32
C TRP A 180 -0.83 -16.21 1.57
N LYS A 181 -0.21 -16.03 2.73
CA LYS A 181 -0.83 -16.07 4.05
C LYS A 181 -0.81 -14.68 4.64
N VAL A 182 -1.97 -14.24 5.10
CA VAL A 182 -2.08 -13.00 5.87
C VAL A 182 -2.71 -13.32 7.22
N ALA A 183 -2.19 -12.72 8.28
CA ALA A 183 -2.77 -12.78 9.62
C ALA A 183 -2.77 -11.39 10.25
N LEU A 184 -3.84 -11.10 10.98
CA LEU A 184 -4.04 -9.88 11.75
C LEU A 184 -4.21 -10.27 13.21
N ASN A 185 -3.35 -9.77 14.10
CA ASN A 185 -3.24 -10.20 15.51
C ASN A 185 -3.21 -11.73 15.65
N GLY A 186 -2.47 -12.40 14.76
CA GLY A 186 -2.36 -13.86 14.71
C GLY A 186 -3.58 -14.60 14.14
N LYS A 187 -4.70 -13.92 13.90
CA LYS A 187 -5.91 -14.48 13.28
C LYS A 187 -5.75 -14.51 11.77
N SER A 188 -5.85 -15.71 11.17
CA SER A 188 -5.72 -15.93 9.73
C SER A 188 -6.78 -15.14 8.94
N GLN A 189 -6.34 -14.46 7.87
CA GLN A 189 -7.16 -13.74 6.90
C GLN A 189 -7.05 -14.39 5.51
N PRO A 190 -7.68 -15.56 5.31
CA PRO A 190 -7.53 -16.32 4.06
C PRO A 190 -8.06 -15.57 2.83
N GLU A 191 -9.05 -14.69 2.99
CA GLU A 191 -9.61 -13.84 1.94
C GLU A 191 -8.55 -12.90 1.38
N LEU A 192 -7.81 -12.24 2.25
CA LEU A 192 -6.77 -11.29 1.87
C LEU A 192 -5.55 -12.01 1.27
N GLY A 193 -5.12 -13.12 1.88
CA GLY A 193 -4.08 -13.98 1.29
C GLY A 193 -4.45 -14.46 -0.11
N ARG A 194 -5.70 -14.89 -0.30
CA ARG A 194 -6.23 -15.29 -1.60
C ARG A 194 -6.29 -14.14 -2.60
N LEU A 195 -6.70 -12.94 -2.19
CA LEU A 195 -6.70 -11.76 -3.04
C LEU A 195 -5.29 -11.49 -3.59
N ILE A 196 -4.28 -11.45 -2.73
CA ILE A 196 -2.88 -11.23 -3.15
C ILE A 196 -2.41 -12.34 -4.10
N SER A 197 -2.74 -13.59 -3.79
CA SER A 197 -2.37 -14.77 -4.59
C SER A 197 -2.90 -14.74 -6.02
N LEU A 198 -4.02 -14.06 -6.25
CA LEU A 198 -4.72 -13.98 -7.53
C LEU A 198 -4.47 -12.70 -8.29
N THR A 199 -3.88 -11.69 -7.64
CA THR A 199 -3.42 -10.49 -8.33
C THR A 199 -2.22 -10.86 -9.20
N GLU A 200 -2.34 -10.60 -10.51
CA GLU A 200 -1.23 -10.76 -11.45
C GLU A 200 -0.22 -9.62 -11.25
N MET A 201 0.71 -9.83 -10.33
CA MET A 201 1.74 -8.86 -10.01
C MET A 201 2.90 -8.92 -11.00
N LYS A 202 3.25 -7.75 -11.53
CA LYS A 202 4.44 -7.56 -12.36
C LYS A 202 5.60 -7.09 -11.47
N PRO A 203 6.84 -7.50 -11.78
CA PRO A 203 8.03 -7.05 -11.08
C PRO A 203 8.12 -5.55 -11.03
N ARG A 204 8.44 -5.01 -9.86
CA ARG A 204 8.65 -3.57 -9.63
C ARG A 204 7.47 -2.73 -10.10
N GLN A 205 6.29 -3.28 -9.88
CA GLN A 205 5.02 -2.60 -10.03
C GLN A 205 4.34 -2.72 -8.69
N GLY A 206 3.84 -1.60 -8.20
CA GLY A 206 3.21 -1.56 -6.90
C GLY A 206 1.70 -1.66 -6.98
N TYR A 207 1.14 -2.29 -5.96
CA TYR A 207 -0.25 -2.68 -5.91
C TYR A 207 -0.80 -2.28 -4.54
N LEU A 208 -1.75 -1.36 -4.54
CA LEU A 208 -2.54 -1.04 -3.37
C LEU A 208 -3.55 -2.15 -3.12
N PHE A 209 -3.57 -2.71 -1.93
CA PHE A 209 -4.59 -3.63 -1.45
C PHE A 209 -5.41 -2.93 -0.37
N SER A 210 -6.74 -3.10 -0.42
CA SER A 210 -7.67 -2.57 0.59
C SER A 210 -8.52 -3.71 1.13
N TYR A 211 -8.60 -3.85 2.46
CA TYR A 211 -9.27 -4.95 3.13
C TYR A 211 -10.00 -4.47 4.37
N GLN A 212 -11.32 -4.73 4.43
CA GLN A 212 -12.12 -4.42 5.61
C GLN A 212 -12.14 -5.62 6.55
N PHE A 213 -11.92 -5.37 7.83
CA PHE A 213 -12.04 -6.32 8.92
C PHE A 213 -12.85 -5.72 10.06
N TYR A 214 -13.33 -6.56 10.98
CA TYR A 214 -14.19 -6.14 12.09
C TYR A 214 -13.41 -6.11 13.41
N SER A 215 -14.01 -5.48 14.41
CA SER A 215 -13.40 -5.30 15.72
C SER A 215 -13.05 -6.61 16.43
N ASP A 216 -13.64 -7.76 16.04
CA ASP A 216 -13.34 -9.07 16.60
C ASP A 216 -11.93 -9.59 16.26
N VAL A 217 -11.27 -8.99 15.26
CA VAL A 217 -9.86 -9.24 14.95
C VAL A 217 -8.95 -8.65 16.01
N LEU A 218 -9.31 -7.49 16.57
CA LEU A 218 -8.57 -6.81 17.63
C LEU A 218 -9.01 -7.34 18.99
N ASP A 219 -8.09 -7.63 19.90
CA ASP A 219 -8.50 -7.92 21.27
C ASP A 219 -8.86 -6.60 22.00
N ALA A 220 -9.68 -6.71 23.05
CA ALA A 220 -10.23 -5.53 23.75
C ALA A 220 -9.15 -4.62 24.35
N ASP A 221 -8.00 -5.19 24.70
CA ASP A 221 -6.85 -4.49 25.27
C ASP A 221 -5.73 -4.22 24.24
N ASP A 222 -5.89 -4.68 22.99
CA ASP A 222 -4.89 -4.47 21.95
C ASP A 222 -4.88 -2.99 21.55
N LEU A 223 -3.74 -2.33 21.80
CA LEU A 223 -3.45 -0.99 21.29
C LEU A 223 -2.74 -1.03 19.93
N SER A 224 -2.65 -2.20 19.31
CA SER A 224 -1.96 -2.37 18.04
C SER A 224 -2.60 -3.43 17.15
N LEU A 225 -2.34 -3.28 15.85
CA LEU A 225 -2.62 -4.28 14.83
C LEU A 225 -1.29 -4.87 14.35
N GLY A 226 -1.00 -6.10 14.78
CA GLY A 226 0.06 -6.93 14.21
C GLY A 226 -0.38 -7.49 12.85
N VAL A 227 0.32 -7.09 11.80
CA VAL A 227 0.11 -7.52 10.42
C VAL A 227 1.24 -8.48 10.03
N ARG A 228 0.87 -9.72 9.70
CA ARG A 228 1.80 -10.69 9.10
C ARG A 228 1.38 -10.98 7.67
N ILE A 229 2.26 -10.76 6.71
CA ILE A 229 2.06 -11.07 5.29
C ILE A 229 3.20 -12.00 4.87
N GLY A 230 2.90 -13.18 4.36
CA GLY A 230 3.95 -14.10 3.93
C GLY A 230 3.51 -15.08 2.87
N LEU A 231 4.45 -15.92 2.48
CA LEU A 231 4.27 -17.05 1.58
C LEU A 231 4.13 -18.32 2.43
N GLY A 232 3.26 -19.23 2.01
CA GLY A 232 3.16 -20.56 2.61
C GLY A 232 4.41 -21.42 2.39
N ASP A 233 4.43 -22.61 3.00
CA ASP A 233 5.59 -23.52 3.04
C ASP A 233 6.10 -23.97 1.66
N THR A 234 5.25 -23.92 0.65
CA THR A 234 5.56 -24.28 -0.74
C THR A 234 6.02 -23.09 -1.58
N GLY A 235 6.04 -21.89 -0.99
CA GLY A 235 6.45 -20.66 -1.65
C GLY A 235 7.92 -20.70 -2.03
N SER A 236 8.20 -20.58 -3.33
CA SER A 236 9.52 -20.16 -3.79
C SER A 236 9.91 -18.82 -3.15
N GLN A 237 11.21 -18.55 -3.01
CA GLN A 237 11.80 -17.28 -2.59
C GLN A 237 11.36 -16.10 -3.49
N THR A 238 10.12 -15.64 -3.36
CA THR A 238 9.64 -14.41 -3.98
C THR A 238 9.91 -13.31 -2.99
N GLU A 239 10.77 -12.36 -3.37
CA GLU A 239 10.99 -11.19 -2.55
C GLU A 239 9.87 -10.20 -2.84
N PHE A 240 9.36 -9.62 -1.77
CA PHE A 240 8.36 -8.58 -1.80
C PHE A 240 8.68 -7.56 -0.73
N ALA A 241 8.13 -6.38 -0.91
CA ALA A 241 8.20 -5.31 0.05
C ALA A 241 6.83 -4.65 0.20
N VAL A 242 6.55 -4.17 1.39
CA VAL A 242 5.41 -3.30 1.70
C VAL A 242 5.99 -1.90 1.93
N ASP A 243 5.42 -0.89 1.29
CA ASP A 243 5.88 0.51 1.36
C ASP A 243 5.31 1.15 2.63
N PHE A 244 3.98 1.14 2.71
CA PHE A 244 3.24 1.59 3.89
C PHE A 244 2.08 0.63 4.22
N LEU A 245 1.62 0.75 5.46
CA LEU A 245 0.37 0.21 5.97
C LEU A 245 -0.45 1.38 6.51
N LYS A 246 -1.73 1.43 6.18
CA LYS A 246 -2.68 2.41 6.67
C LYS A 246 -3.92 1.70 7.21
N VAL A 247 -4.37 2.06 8.39
CA VAL A 247 -5.59 1.56 9.03
C VAL A 247 -6.55 2.72 9.20
N ILE A 248 -7.79 2.56 8.74
CA ILE A 248 -8.85 3.57 8.85
C ILE A 248 -9.97 2.99 9.71
N GLU A 249 -10.31 3.66 10.80
CA GLU A 249 -11.44 3.34 11.68
C GLU A 249 -12.76 3.78 11.03
N ASP A 250 -13.72 2.85 10.92
CA ASP A 250 -15.07 3.10 10.40
C ASP A 250 -15.08 3.92 9.09
N CYS A 251 -14.36 3.39 8.09
CA CYS A 251 -14.21 4.02 6.78
C CYS A 251 -15.53 4.03 5.99
N ASP A 252 -16.21 5.17 5.97
CA ASP A 252 -17.48 5.36 5.26
C ASP A 252 -17.31 6.05 3.91
N THR A 253 -16.35 6.98 3.80
CA THR A 253 -16.15 7.84 2.63
C THR A 253 -14.68 7.90 2.23
N PRO A 254 -14.13 6.84 1.62
CA PRO A 254 -12.73 6.82 1.21
C PRO A 254 -12.41 7.96 0.25
N ASP A 255 -11.23 8.57 0.41
CA ASP A 255 -10.79 9.72 -0.40
C ASP A 255 -10.63 9.33 -1.86
N PHE A 256 -10.18 8.10 -2.07
CA PHE A 256 -10.01 7.50 -3.38
C PHE A 256 -11.00 6.37 -3.53
N ALA A 257 -11.94 6.56 -4.44
CA ALA A 257 -13.03 5.63 -4.58
C ALA A 257 -13.44 5.39 -6.02
N GLY A 258 -13.84 4.16 -6.31
CA GLY A 258 -14.45 3.81 -7.59
C GLY A 258 -15.85 3.24 -7.44
N THR A 259 -16.45 2.98 -8.59
CA THR A 259 -17.75 2.31 -8.71
C THR A 259 -17.56 0.96 -9.40
N VAL A 260 -18.18 -0.08 -8.85
CA VAL A 260 -18.27 -1.38 -9.52
C VAL A 260 -19.69 -1.59 -9.98
N HIS A 261 -19.88 -1.86 -11.26
CA HIS A 261 -21.19 -2.20 -11.82
C HIS A 261 -21.10 -3.46 -12.67
N GLY A 262 -22.17 -4.25 -12.72
CA GLY A 262 -22.10 -5.50 -13.44
C GLY A 262 -23.44 -6.17 -13.67
N ILE A 263 -23.37 -7.39 -14.20
CA ILE A 263 -24.52 -8.26 -14.41
C ILE A 263 -24.18 -9.69 -14.02
N VAL A 264 -25.09 -10.34 -13.31
CA VAL A 264 -25.02 -11.76 -12.98
C VAL A 264 -25.97 -12.54 -13.88
N ARG A 265 -25.46 -13.59 -14.52
CA ARG A 265 -26.24 -14.47 -15.41
C ARG A 265 -26.11 -15.92 -14.98
N SER A 266 -27.14 -16.70 -15.31
CA SER A 266 -27.11 -18.15 -15.18
C SER A 266 -26.12 -18.75 -16.18
N SER A 267 -25.21 -19.60 -15.72
CA SER A 267 -24.25 -20.32 -16.57
C SER A 267 -24.95 -21.26 -17.57
N GLY A 268 -26.03 -21.93 -17.13
CA GLY A 268 -26.79 -22.87 -17.97
C GLY A 268 -27.71 -22.20 -19.00
N SER A 269 -28.41 -21.11 -18.62
CA SER A 269 -29.42 -20.50 -19.49
C SER A 269 -28.99 -19.17 -20.14
N GLY A 270 -27.90 -18.57 -19.67
CA GLY A 270 -27.46 -17.22 -20.06
C GLY A 270 -28.38 -16.08 -19.62
N ARG A 271 -29.50 -16.39 -18.94
CA ARG A 271 -30.49 -15.39 -18.48
C ARG A 271 -29.95 -14.62 -17.27
N PRO A 272 -30.30 -13.33 -17.13
CA PRO A 272 -29.95 -12.58 -15.93
C PRO A 272 -30.57 -13.19 -14.67
N LEU A 273 -29.84 -13.14 -13.56
CA LEU A 273 -30.27 -13.66 -12.27
C LEU A 273 -30.63 -12.50 -11.32
N PRO A 274 -31.91 -12.33 -10.97
CA PRO A 274 -32.33 -11.32 -10.01
C PRO A 274 -32.14 -11.78 -8.57
N ASP A 275 -32.08 -10.81 -7.64
CA ASP A 275 -31.99 -11.03 -6.19
C ASP A 275 -30.79 -11.89 -5.74
N VAL A 276 -29.71 -11.84 -6.52
CA VAL A 276 -28.42 -12.46 -6.16
C VAL A 276 -27.66 -11.49 -5.27
N LEU A 277 -27.18 -11.96 -4.12
CA LEU A 277 -26.30 -11.17 -3.27
C LEU A 277 -24.95 -11.03 -3.96
N VAL A 278 -24.50 -9.79 -4.11
CA VAL A 278 -23.15 -9.48 -4.57
C VAL A 278 -22.48 -8.75 -3.42
N SER A 279 -21.21 -9.07 -3.14
CA SER A 279 -20.42 -8.36 -2.13
C SER A 279 -19.06 -7.94 -2.67
N CYS A 280 -18.54 -6.81 -2.17
CA CYS A 280 -17.22 -6.28 -2.50
C CYS A 280 -16.70 -5.47 -1.31
N GLN A 281 -15.58 -5.89 -0.71
CA GLN A 281 -14.89 -5.20 0.40
C GLN A 281 -15.89 -4.67 1.47
N GLY A 282 -16.62 -5.61 2.08
CA GLY A 282 -17.57 -5.35 3.17
C GLY A 282 -18.80 -4.51 2.83
N SER A 283 -19.10 -4.28 1.55
CA SER A 283 -20.46 -3.91 1.17
C SER A 283 -21.12 -4.89 0.26
N GLU A 284 -22.43 -4.80 0.29
CA GLU A 284 -23.34 -5.76 -0.27
C GLU A 284 -24.45 -5.05 -1.03
N THR A 285 -24.88 -5.67 -2.12
CA THR A 285 -26.05 -5.25 -2.89
C THR A 285 -26.72 -6.47 -3.46
N ARG A 286 -27.96 -6.32 -3.93
CA ARG A 286 -28.70 -7.40 -4.60
C ARG A 286 -28.93 -7.05 -6.05
N THR A 287 -28.82 -8.04 -6.93
CA THR A 287 -29.07 -7.82 -8.36
C THR A 287 -30.53 -7.44 -8.62
N GLY A 288 -30.74 -6.50 -9.53
CA GLY A 288 -32.06 -6.11 -10.02
C GLY A 288 -32.72 -7.19 -10.88
N LYS A 289 -33.94 -6.91 -11.37
CA LYS A 289 -34.71 -7.85 -12.22
C LYS A 289 -33.99 -8.25 -13.52
N ASP A 290 -33.12 -7.39 -14.00
CA ASP A 290 -32.27 -7.59 -15.20
C ASP A 290 -30.89 -8.17 -14.85
N GLY A 291 -30.70 -8.62 -13.60
CA GLY A 291 -29.46 -9.19 -13.09
C GLY A 291 -28.35 -8.17 -12.85
N THR A 292 -28.63 -6.87 -12.99
CA THR A 292 -27.62 -5.83 -12.82
C THR A 292 -27.39 -5.48 -11.35
N PHE A 293 -26.18 -5.06 -11.01
CA PHE A 293 -25.84 -4.56 -9.67
C PHE A 293 -24.89 -3.37 -9.76
N ARG A 294 -24.80 -2.61 -8.66
CA ARG A 294 -23.90 -1.47 -8.51
C ARG A 294 -23.43 -1.34 -7.05
N PHE A 295 -22.15 -1.10 -6.86
CA PHE A 295 -21.55 -0.63 -5.60
C PHE A 295 -21.01 0.77 -5.83
N ASP A 296 -21.43 1.69 -4.97
CA ASP A 296 -20.82 3.00 -4.85
C ASP A 296 -19.73 2.96 -3.76
N ALA A 297 -18.71 3.78 -3.96
CA ALA A 297 -17.62 4.09 -3.03
C ALA A 297 -16.95 2.87 -2.34
N ARG A 298 -15.83 2.42 -2.90
CA ARG A 298 -14.88 1.52 -2.23
C ARG A 298 -13.52 2.18 -2.17
N PRO A 299 -12.72 2.01 -1.10
CA PRO A 299 -11.33 2.41 -1.15
C PRO A 299 -10.67 1.83 -2.39
N ALA A 300 -9.98 2.66 -3.15
CA ALA A 300 -9.31 2.23 -4.37
C ALA A 300 -8.28 1.11 -4.07
N GLY A 301 -7.88 0.39 -5.11
CA GLY A 301 -6.91 -0.70 -5.04
C GLY A 301 -7.42 -2.04 -5.57
N GLN A 302 -6.72 -3.11 -5.19
CA GLN A 302 -7.09 -4.50 -5.46
C GLN A 302 -8.25 -4.90 -4.55
N ALA A 303 -9.28 -5.48 -5.14
CA ALA A 303 -10.47 -5.96 -4.45
C ALA A 303 -10.93 -7.30 -5.03
N TYR A 304 -11.86 -7.95 -4.34
CA TYR A 304 -12.64 -9.04 -4.90
C TYR A 304 -14.13 -8.70 -4.87
N VAL A 305 -14.84 -9.19 -5.88
CA VAL A 305 -16.29 -9.14 -5.95
C VAL A 305 -16.80 -10.58 -5.90
N CYS A 306 -17.59 -10.91 -4.89
CA CYS A 306 -18.16 -12.25 -4.66
C CYS A 306 -19.65 -12.27 -4.98
N ILE A 307 -20.14 -13.46 -5.32
CA ILE A 307 -21.56 -13.77 -5.43
C ILE A 307 -21.97 -14.72 -4.31
N ASP A 308 -23.11 -14.42 -3.68
CA ASP A 308 -23.71 -15.17 -2.56
C ASP A 308 -22.74 -15.36 -1.39
N GLY A 309 -21.83 -14.41 -1.17
CA GLY A 309 -20.80 -14.50 -0.13
C GLY A 309 -19.76 -15.62 -0.38
N SER A 310 -19.81 -16.29 -1.53
CA SER A 310 -18.91 -17.41 -1.81
C SER A 310 -17.63 -16.95 -2.49
N LEU A 311 -16.49 -17.26 -1.86
CA LEU A 311 -15.16 -17.15 -2.46
C LEU A 311 -14.93 -18.22 -3.55
N GLU A 312 -15.88 -19.10 -3.86
CA GLU A 312 -15.78 -19.96 -5.05
C GLU A 312 -16.27 -19.22 -6.31
N ASN A 313 -17.13 -18.22 -6.13
CA ASN A 313 -17.76 -17.44 -7.21
C ASN A 313 -17.38 -15.97 -7.09
N PHE A 314 -16.09 -15.67 -7.26
CA PHE A 314 -15.56 -14.33 -7.13
C PHE A 314 -14.71 -13.93 -8.33
N LYS A 315 -14.45 -12.64 -8.46
CA LYS A 315 -13.49 -12.07 -9.39
C LYS A 315 -12.63 -11.06 -8.67
N THR A 316 -11.32 -11.11 -8.89
CA THR A 316 -10.44 -10.01 -8.53
C THR A 316 -10.66 -8.85 -9.49
N ILE A 317 -10.61 -7.65 -8.95
CA ILE A 317 -10.70 -6.41 -9.71
C ILE A 317 -9.64 -5.44 -9.20
N ARG A 318 -9.25 -4.51 -10.07
CA ARG A 318 -8.53 -3.31 -9.69
C ARG A 318 -9.46 -2.14 -9.89
N LEU A 319 -9.62 -1.33 -8.86
CA LEU A 319 -10.45 -0.14 -8.89
C LEU A 319 -9.55 1.08 -8.69
N ALA A 320 -9.43 1.94 -9.69
CA ALA A 320 -8.84 3.26 -9.52
C ALA A 320 -9.87 4.28 -9.02
N ASP A 321 -9.36 5.37 -8.48
CA ASP A 321 -10.14 6.56 -8.14
C ASP A 321 -10.93 7.08 -9.35
N GLY A 322 -12.21 7.38 -9.12
CA GLY A 322 -13.17 7.81 -10.14
C GLY A 322 -13.51 6.74 -11.19
N GLU A 323 -12.89 5.56 -11.16
CA GLU A 323 -13.12 4.52 -12.16
C GLU A 323 -14.50 3.88 -11.97
N THR A 324 -15.19 3.64 -13.09
CA THR A 324 -16.39 2.79 -13.11
C THR A 324 -16.05 1.48 -13.82
N LEU A 325 -15.91 0.41 -13.06
CA LEU A 325 -15.52 -0.91 -13.57
C LEU A 325 -16.74 -1.76 -13.90
N LYS A 326 -16.82 -2.23 -15.15
CA LYS A 326 -17.85 -3.19 -15.57
C LYS A 326 -17.39 -4.63 -15.41
N THR A 327 -18.14 -5.42 -14.65
CA THR A 327 -17.88 -6.86 -14.48
C THR A 327 -19.09 -7.74 -14.86
N TYR A 328 -18.82 -9.00 -15.14
CA TYR A 328 -19.82 -9.98 -15.57
C TYR A 328 -19.60 -11.29 -14.85
N PHE A 329 -20.67 -11.90 -14.36
CA PHE A 329 -20.59 -13.19 -13.69
C PHE A 329 -21.50 -14.21 -14.36
N ALA A 330 -21.02 -15.45 -14.40
CA ALA A 330 -21.81 -16.63 -14.73
C ALA A 330 -21.89 -17.51 -13.49
N LYS A 331 -23.10 -17.80 -13.03
CA LYS A 331 -23.42 -18.70 -11.92
C LYS A 331 -24.24 -19.85 -12.45
#